data_AF-A0A6B3QX88-F1
#
_entry.id   AF-A0A6B3QX88-F1
#
_cell.length_a   1.000
_cell.length_b   1.000
_cell.length_c   1.000
_cell.angle_alpha   90.00
_cell.angle_beta   90.00
_cell.angle_gamma   90.00
#
_symmetry.space_group_name_H-M   'P 1'
#
loop_
_entity.id
_entity.type
_entity.pdbx_description
1 polymer ?
#
loop_
_entity_poly.entity_id
_entity_poly.type
_entity_poly.pdbx_seq_one_letter_code
_entity_poly.pdbx_strand_id
1 'polypeptide(L)'
;MKSDGKTYDIPAHITAQFKDGKIIKEYGYWDISKLLVNPNNVVIIDSLYKAFGKGEIPKVLELMDPEIVWYEAEGNAYADGNPYIGPEAVLNGVFARVGAEHEYFNLQDIELNQMTGNKVLARLRYDAKVKKTGKTFNAQVAHLWTLKDGKISGFQQYVDTKKLRDATSN
;
A
#
# COMPACT_ATOMS: atom_id res chain seq x y z
N MET A 1 -5.44 14.48 -19.85
CA MET A 1 -5.81 14.03 -18.49
C MET A 1 -7.28 14.35 -18.28
N LYS A 2 -8.09 13.40 -17.80
CA LYS A 2 -9.47 13.71 -17.40
C LYS A 2 -9.41 14.51 -16.10
N SER A 3 -10.17 15.60 -16.03
CA SER A 3 -10.31 16.41 -14.81
C SER A 3 -11.03 15.60 -13.73
N ASP A 4 -10.53 15.63 -12.50
CA ASP A 4 -11.17 15.00 -11.33
C ASP A 4 -12.27 15.89 -10.73
N GLY A 5 -12.48 17.09 -11.28
CA GLY A 5 -13.47 18.06 -10.82
C GLY A 5 -13.16 18.67 -9.45
N LYS A 6 -12.00 18.38 -8.86
CA LYS A 6 -11.62 18.90 -7.54
C LYS A 6 -11.02 20.30 -7.67
N THR A 7 -11.46 21.20 -6.80
CA THR A 7 -10.86 22.52 -6.63
C THR A 7 -9.87 22.47 -5.48
N TYR A 8 -8.67 23.00 -5.68
CA TYR A 8 -7.63 23.05 -4.67
C TYR A 8 -7.19 24.50 -4.42
N ASP A 9 -7.25 24.93 -3.16
CA ASP A 9 -6.65 26.19 -2.73
C ASP A 9 -5.15 25.97 -2.45
N ILE A 10 -4.31 26.52 -3.32
CA ILE A 10 -2.85 26.44 -3.26
C ILE A 10 -2.28 27.84 -3.05
N PRO A 11 -1.65 28.12 -1.89
CA PRO A 11 -0.98 29.39 -1.69
C PRO A 11 0.21 29.51 -2.65
N ALA A 12 0.33 30.68 -3.27
CA ALA A 12 1.42 31.02 -4.17
C ALA A 12 2.14 32.28 -3.68
N HIS A 13 3.46 32.24 -3.70
CA HIS A 13 4.32 33.41 -3.51
C HIS A 13 4.92 33.78 -4.86
N ILE A 14 4.59 34.97 -5.33
CA ILE A 14 5.01 35.47 -6.64
C ILE A 14 5.84 36.74 -6.44
N THR A 15 7.00 36.78 -7.09
CA THR A 15 7.84 37.97 -7.19
C THR A 15 7.93 38.38 -8.66
N ALA A 16 7.51 39.60 -8.98
CA ALA A 16 7.57 40.14 -10.32
C ALA A 16 8.49 41.36 -10.40
N GLN A 17 9.27 41.47 -11.49
CA GLN A 17 10.09 42.62 -11.83
C GLN A 17 9.37 43.47 -12.88
N PHE A 18 9.29 44.78 -12.64
CA PHE A 18 8.63 45.73 -13.53
C PHE A 18 9.65 46.65 -14.22
N LYS A 19 9.37 47.01 -15.47
CA LYS A 19 10.04 48.09 -16.21
C LYS A 19 9.00 48.83 -17.04
N ASP A 20 8.97 50.15 -16.94
CA ASP A 20 8.02 51.03 -17.66
C ASP A 20 6.55 50.61 -17.45
N GLY A 21 6.19 50.24 -16.21
CA GLY A 21 4.85 49.78 -15.84
C GLY A 21 4.50 48.37 -16.35
N LYS A 22 5.42 47.66 -17.01
CA LYS A 22 5.22 46.31 -17.54
C LYS A 22 6.02 45.29 -16.77
N ILE A 23 5.45 44.10 -16.56
CA ILE A 23 6.18 42.95 -16.00
C ILE A 23 7.20 42.49 -17.05
N ILE A 24 8.47 42.42 -16.66
CA ILE A 24 9.55 41.91 -17.51
C ILE A 24 10.09 40.56 -17.04
N LYS A 25 9.76 40.15 -15.81
CA LYS A 25 10.21 38.89 -15.21
C LYS A 25 9.32 38.49 -14.05
N GLU A 26 9.07 37.20 -13.87
CA GLU A 26 8.30 36.66 -12.76
C GLU A 26 8.96 35.38 -12.22
N TYR A 27 8.96 35.23 -10.90
CA TYR A 27 9.34 34.01 -10.19
C TYR A 27 8.21 33.64 -9.25
N GLY A 28 7.76 32.38 -9.31
CA GLY A 28 6.72 31.86 -8.44
C GLY A 28 7.16 30.62 -7.68
N TYR A 29 6.71 30.51 -6.43
CA TYR A 29 6.73 29.27 -5.65
C TYR A 29 5.31 28.97 -5.17
N TRP A 30 4.87 27.73 -5.33
CA TRP A 30 3.56 27.27 -4.86
C TRP A 30 3.68 25.82 -4.39
N ASP A 31 2.91 25.46 -3.35
CA ASP A 31 2.94 24.11 -2.76
C ASP A 31 2.06 23.14 -3.56
N ILE A 32 2.68 22.40 -4.48
CA ILE A 32 2.00 21.37 -5.29
C ILE A 32 1.79 20.04 -4.56
N SER A 33 2.19 19.90 -3.29
CA SER A 33 2.08 18.61 -2.58
C SER A 33 0.66 18.06 -2.62
N LYS A 34 -0.35 18.92 -2.43
CA LYS A 34 -1.78 18.56 -2.49
C LYS A 34 -2.25 18.01 -3.85
N LEU A 35 -1.53 18.30 -4.94
CA LEU A 35 -1.80 17.76 -6.27
C LEU A 35 -1.06 16.43 -6.51
N LEU A 36 0.05 16.22 -5.80
CA LEU A 36 0.93 15.06 -5.98
C LEU A 36 0.58 13.90 -5.04
N VAL A 37 -0.04 14.21 -3.90
CA VAL A 37 -0.45 13.24 -2.88
C VAL A 37 -1.93 13.34 -2.58
N ASN A 38 -2.57 12.19 -2.31
CA ASN A 38 -3.97 12.12 -1.95
C ASN A 38 -4.10 11.52 -0.55
N PRO A 39 -4.38 12.32 0.50
CA PRO A 39 -4.44 11.85 1.88
C PRO A 39 -5.52 10.78 2.11
N ASN A 40 -6.55 10.72 1.27
CA ASN A 40 -7.56 9.66 1.36
C ASN A 40 -6.97 8.27 1.08
N ASN A 41 -5.84 8.17 0.37
CA ASN A 41 -5.22 6.88 0.10
C ASN A 41 -4.72 6.23 1.40
N VAL A 42 -4.11 7.01 2.30
CA VAL A 42 -3.68 6.49 3.62
C VAL A 42 -4.88 6.02 4.43
N VAL A 43 -6.02 6.73 4.37
CA VAL A 43 -7.25 6.33 5.08
C VAL A 43 -7.80 5.00 4.54
N ILE A 44 -7.78 4.79 3.22
CA ILE A 44 -8.19 3.53 2.59
C ILE A 44 -7.28 2.38 3.04
N ILE A 45 -5.96 2.58 3.00
CA ILE A 45 -4.99 1.55 3.39
C ILE A 45 -5.05 1.24 4.90
N ASP A 46 -5.22 2.26 5.74
CA ASP A 46 -5.46 2.08 7.18
C ASP A 46 -6.74 1.26 7.45
N SER A 47 -7.81 1.56 6.71
CA SER A 47 -9.06 0.80 6.78
C SER A 47 -8.88 -0.67 6.37
N LEU A 48 -8.09 -0.93 5.32
CA LEU A 48 -7.71 -2.28 4.91
C LEU A 48 -7.00 -3.03 6.04
N TYR A 49 -5.99 -2.42 6.68
CA TYR A 49 -5.25 -3.07 7.77
C TYR A 49 -6.13 -3.34 8.98
N LYS A 50 -7.01 -2.40 9.34
CA LYS A 50 -7.98 -2.57 10.44
C LYS A 50 -8.99 -3.68 10.17
N ALA A 51 -9.48 -3.80 8.94
CA ALA A 51 -10.39 -4.87 8.54
C ALA A 51 -9.68 -6.23 8.56
N PHE A 52 -8.46 -6.32 8.00
CA PHE A 52 -7.66 -7.54 8.01
C PHE A 52 -7.36 -8.01 9.44
N GLY A 53 -6.94 -7.11 10.33
CA GLY A 53 -6.65 -7.43 11.73
C GLY A 53 -7.87 -7.91 12.54
N LYS A 54 -9.08 -7.62 12.07
CA LYS A 54 -10.35 -8.12 12.64
C LYS A 54 -10.87 -9.38 11.94
N GLY A 55 -10.19 -9.87 10.91
CA GLY A 55 -10.66 -10.98 10.09
C GLY A 55 -11.85 -10.62 9.17
N GLU A 56 -12.12 -9.34 8.92
CA GLU A 56 -13.21 -8.87 8.06
C GLU A 56 -12.83 -8.95 6.57
N ILE A 57 -12.48 -10.15 6.10
CA ILE A 57 -11.93 -10.39 4.74
C ILE A 57 -12.84 -9.84 3.62
N PRO A 58 -14.19 -9.97 3.66
CA PRO A 58 -15.04 -9.36 2.63
C PRO A 58 -14.82 -7.85 2.47
N LYS A 59 -14.65 -7.11 3.58
CA LYS A 59 -14.38 -5.66 3.53
C LYS A 59 -13.00 -5.35 2.94
N VAL A 60 -12.01 -6.21 3.18
CA VAL A 60 -10.68 -6.06 2.57
C VAL A 60 -10.78 -6.17 1.05
N LEU A 61 -11.50 -7.18 0.55
CA LEU A 61 -11.68 -7.43 -0.88
C LEU A 61 -12.50 -6.31 -1.56
N GLU A 62 -13.49 -5.76 -0.86
CA GLU A 62 -14.30 -4.62 -1.36
C GLU A 62 -13.45 -3.36 -1.64
N LEU A 63 -12.31 -3.18 -0.97
CA LEU A 63 -11.41 -2.04 -1.20
C LEU A 63 -10.54 -2.20 -2.45
N MET A 64 -10.46 -3.41 -3.00
CA MET A 64 -9.63 -3.71 -4.17
C MET A 64 -10.32 -3.34 -5.47
N ASP A 65 -9.51 -2.93 -6.44
CA ASP A 65 -9.92 -2.82 -7.83
C ASP A 65 -10.19 -4.24 -8.40
N PRO A 66 -11.22 -4.44 -9.24
CA PRO A 66 -11.48 -5.74 -9.87
C PRO A 66 -10.29 -6.30 -10.65
N GLU A 67 -9.39 -5.44 -11.15
CA GLU A 67 -8.18 -5.79 -11.90
C GLU A 67 -6.90 -5.55 -11.06
N ILE A 68 -6.99 -5.55 -9.73
CA ILE A 68 -5.81 -5.41 -8.85
C ILE A 68 -4.70 -6.39 -9.26
N VAL A 69 -3.47 -5.89 -9.32
CA VAL A 69 -2.27 -6.72 -9.55
C VAL A 69 -1.49 -6.83 -8.24
N TRP A 70 -1.34 -8.05 -7.74
CA TRP A 70 -0.72 -8.33 -6.45
C TRP A 70 0.52 -9.21 -6.60
N TYR A 71 1.64 -8.74 -6.06
CA TYR A 71 2.90 -9.46 -6.00
C TYR A 71 3.32 -9.72 -4.55
N GLU A 72 3.42 -10.99 -4.19
CA GLU A 72 4.18 -11.43 -3.02
C GLU A 72 5.69 -11.31 -3.30
N ALA A 73 6.53 -11.23 -2.27
CA ALA A 73 7.97 -11.15 -2.45
C ALA A 73 8.49 -12.43 -3.11
N GLU A 74 9.40 -12.35 -4.08
CA GLU A 74 9.81 -13.50 -4.92
C GLU A 74 10.37 -14.71 -4.15
N GLY A 75 10.91 -14.48 -2.94
CA GLY A 75 11.40 -15.54 -2.06
C GLY A 75 10.35 -16.09 -1.08
N ASN A 76 9.14 -15.53 -1.07
CA ASN A 76 8.01 -16.00 -0.26
C ASN A 76 7.37 -17.22 -0.94
N ALA A 77 6.88 -18.18 -0.16
CA ALA A 77 6.21 -19.37 -0.68
C ALA A 77 4.94 -19.02 -1.50
N TYR A 78 4.32 -17.87 -1.21
CA TYR A 78 3.16 -17.36 -1.94
C TYR A 78 3.53 -16.64 -3.24
N ALA A 79 4.80 -16.59 -3.65
CA ALA A 79 5.16 -16.05 -4.96
C ALA A 79 4.83 -17.01 -6.12
N ASP A 80 4.47 -18.27 -5.82
CA ASP A 80 4.13 -19.31 -6.80
C ASP A 80 2.93 -18.97 -7.68
N GLY A 81 2.06 -18.07 -7.24
CA GLY A 81 0.93 -17.56 -8.02
C GLY A 81 1.08 -16.12 -8.52
N ASN A 82 2.27 -15.52 -8.41
CA ASN A 82 2.49 -14.14 -8.87
C ASN A 82 2.37 -14.02 -10.41
N PRO A 83 1.83 -12.90 -10.92
CA PRO A 83 0.95 -11.98 -10.21
C PRO A 83 -0.44 -12.60 -9.96
N TYR A 84 -1.02 -12.34 -8.79
CA TYR A 84 -2.44 -12.56 -8.56
C TYR A 84 -3.22 -11.39 -9.18
N ILE A 85 -4.17 -11.70 -10.07
CA ILE A 85 -5.00 -10.70 -10.76
C ILE A 85 -6.43 -10.81 -10.23
N GLY A 86 -6.91 -9.73 -9.62
CA GLY A 86 -8.25 -9.61 -9.08
C GLY A 86 -8.41 -10.11 -7.63
N PRO A 87 -9.46 -9.65 -6.92
CA PRO A 87 -9.63 -9.93 -5.48
C PRO A 87 -9.76 -11.43 -5.15
N GLU A 88 -10.39 -12.21 -6.04
CA GLU A 88 -10.57 -13.65 -5.84
C GLU A 88 -9.23 -14.41 -5.89
N ALA A 89 -8.33 -14.02 -6.81
CA ALA A 89 -7.00 -14.61 -6.89
C ALA A 89 -6.17 -14.31 -5.62
N VAL A 90 -6.29 -13.10 -5.06
CA VAL A 90 -5.64 -12.72 -3.80
C VAL A 90 -6.21 -13.50 -2.61
N LEU A 91 -7.54 -13.62 -2.54
CA LEU A 91 -8.21 -14.38 -1.48
C LEU A 91 -7.73 -15.84 -1.44
N ASN A 92 -7.84 -16.53 -2.57
CA ASN A 92 -7.55 -17.95 -2.67
C ASN A 92 -6.04 -18.23 -2.65
N GLY A 93 -5.27 -17.38 -3.31
CA GLY A 93 -3.83 -17.53 -3.49
C GLY A 93 -2.98 -17.09 -2.31
N VAL A 94 -3.50 -16.22 -1.44
CA VAL A 94 -2.74 -15.65 -0.31
C VAL A 94 -3.52 -15.75 1.00
N PHE A 95 -4.65 -15.04 1.16
CA PHE A 95 -5.31 -14.90 2.47
C PHE A 95 -5.81 -16.22 3.04
N ALA A 96 -6.40 -17.08 2.20
CA ALA A 96 -6.84 -18.41 2.62
C ALA A 96 -5.67 -19.29 3.09
N ARG A 97 -4.53 -19.23 2.38
CA ARG A 97 -3.30 -19.98 2.75
C ARG A 97 -2.71 -19.47 4.06
N VAL A 98 -2.62 -18.15 4.25
CA VAL A 98 -2.16 -17.54 5.51
C VAL A 98 -2.97 -18.08 6.70
N GLY A 99 -4.30 -18.05 6.61
CA GLY A 99 -5.18 -18.55 7.68
C GLY A 99 -5.10 -20.07 7.88
N ALA A 100 -4.88 -20.84 6.80
CA ALA A 100 -4.72 -22.28 6.87
C ALA A 100 -3.37 -22.68 7.52
N GLU A 101 -2.28 -22.01 7.16
CA GLU A 101 -0.91 -22.40 7.52
C GLU A 101 -0.45 -21.89 8.89
N HIS A 102 -1.06 -20.81 9.39
CA HIS A 102 -0.65 -20.17 10.64
C HIS A 102 -1.69 -20.35 11.76
N GLU A 103 -1.21 -20.55 12.99
CA GLU A 103 -2.04 -20.59 14.19
C GLU A 103 -2.51 -19.18 14.55
N TYR A 104 -1.62 -18.20 14.41
CA TYR A 104 -1.94 -16.78 14.38
C TYR A 104 -1.05 -16.08 13.34
N PHE A 105 -1.56 -14.97 12.79
CA PHE A 105 -0.82 -14.10 11.89
C PHE A 105 -1.23 -12.65 12.14
N ASN A 106 -0.38 -11.93 12.88
CA ASN A 106 -0.64 -10.57 13.31
C ASN A 106 0.22 -9.59 12.50
N LEU A 107 -0.37 -8.43 12.20
CA LEU A 107 0.32 -7.29 11.62
C LEU A 107 0.58 -6.27 12.73
N GLN A 108 1.85 -6.01 13.02
CA GLN A 108 2.30 -5.13 14.12
C GLN A 108 3.08 -3.93 13.58
N ASP A 109 3.19 -2.88 14.40
CA ASP A 109 4.02 -1.69 14.14
C ASP A 109 3.76 -1.04 12.77
N ILE A 110 2.48 -0.94 12.38
CA ILE A 110 2.10 -0.42 11.07
C ILE A 110 2.32 1.09 11.02
N GLU A 111 3.25 1.52 10.17
CA GLU A 111 3.54 2.92 9.86
C GLU A 111 3.23 3.19 8.38
N LEU A 112 2.26 4.07 8.13
CA LEU A 112 1.80 4.43 6.78
C LEU A 112 2.44 5.73 6.31
N ASN A 113 3.05 5.70 5.13
CA ASN A 113 3.72 6.83 4.53
C ASN A 113 3.06 7.14 3.18
N GLN A 114 2.45 8.32 3.06
CA GLN A 114 1.92 8.81 1.80
C GLN A 114 3.06 9.05 0.81
N MET A 115 2.88 8.61 -0.43
CA MET A 115 3.84 8.83 -1.51
C MET A 115 3.18 9.52 -2.71
N THR A 116 4.03 10.06 -3.59
CA THR A 116 3.59 10.59 -4.88
C THR A 116 3.09 9.48 -5.82
N GLY A 117 2.29 9.84 -6.81
CA GLY A 117 1.79 8.90 -7.81
C GLY A 117 0.80 7.88 -7.27
N ASN A 118 -0.07 8.32 -6.34
CA ASN A 118 -1.12 7.53 -5.70
C ASN A 118 -0.63 6.27 -4.98
N LYS A 119 0.54 6.34 -4.33
CA LYS A 119 1.10 5.21 -3.57
C LYS A 119 1.08 5.46 -2.06
N VAL A 120 1.07 4.36 -1.32
CA VAL A 120 1.26 4.35 0.14
C VAL A 120 2.27 3.27 0.47
N LEU A 121 3.35 3.64 1.17
CA LEU A 121 4.31 2.69 1.73
C LEU A 121 3.92 2.40 3.18
N ALA A 122 3.60 1.15 3.45
CA ALA A 122 3.41 0.67 4.81
C ALA A 122 4.66 -0.07 5.26
N ARG A 123 5.26 0.34 6.38
CA ARG A 123 6.28 -0.45 7.09
C ARG A 123 5.61 -1.12 8.28
N LEU A 124 5.89 -2.40 8.49
CA LEU A 124 5.24 -3.19 9.53
C LEU A 124 6.05 -4.42 9.89
N ARG A 125 5.56 -5.20 10.85
CA ARG A 125 6.08 -6.51 11.22
C ARG A 125 5.02 -7.59 11.10
N TYR A 126 5.40 -8.74 10.56
CA TYR A 126 4.60 -9.96 10.70
C TYR A 126 5.01 -10.66 11.99
N ASP A 127 4.03 -10.96 12.83
CA ASP A 127 4.18 -11.78 14.04
C ASP A 127 3.26 -12.99 13.91
N ALA A 128 3.85 -14.17 13.71
CA ALA A 128 3.08 -15.36 13.36
C ALA A 128 3.68 -16.65 13.89
N LYS A 129 2.83 -17.67 13.98
CA LYS A 129 3.21 -19.05 14.35
C LYS A 129 2.75 -20.02 13.28
N VAL A 130 3.69 -20.80 12.73
CA VAL A 130 3.43 -21.78 11.69
C VAL A 130 2.86 -23.05 12.33
N LYS A 131 1.69 -23.52 11.88
CA LYS A 131 1.06 -24.74 12.44
C LYS A 131 1.91 -25.99 12.23
N LYS A 132 2.48 -26.13 11.03
CA LYS A 132 3.20 -27.34 10.63
C LYS A 132 4.47 -27.59 11.45
N THR A 133 5.24 -26.54 11.72
CA THR A 133 6.54 -26.63 12.40
C THR A 133 6.48 -26.23 13.87
N GLY A 134 5.41 -25.53 14.28
CA GLY A 134 5.29 -24.91 15.60
C GLY A 134 6.19 -23.68 15.82
N LYS A 135 7.05 -23.33 14.86
CA LYS A 135 7.98 -22.21 14.95
C LYS A 135 7.25 -20.88 14.84
N THR A 136 7.68 -19.90 15.60
CA THR A 136 7.25 -18.50 15.48
C THR A 136 8.23 -17.71 14.64
N PHE A 137 7.77 -16.63 14.02
CA PHE A 137 8.64 -15.65 13.41
C PHE A 137 8.13 -14.24 13.62
N ASN A 138 9.09 -13.31 13.63
CA ASN A 138 8.84 -11.89 13.69
C ASN A 138 9.67 -11.17 12.61
N ALA A 139 9.04 -10.91 11.47
CA ALA A 139 9.69 -10.48 10.23
C ALA A 139 9.40 -9.01 9.91
N GLN A 140 10.42 -8.28 9.46
CA GLN A 140 10.24 -6.93 8.94
C GLN A 140 9.61 -6.99 7.54
N VAL A 141 8.70 -6.06 7.27
CA VAL A 141 7.94 -6.01 6.03
C VAL A 141 7.77 -4.57 5.57
N ALA A 142 7.78 -4.39 4.25
CA ALA A 142 7.23 -3.22 3.60
C ALA A 142 6.18 -3.66 2.56
N HIS A 143 5.02 -3.01 2.57
CA HIS A 143 4.03 -3.13 1.49
C HIS A 143 3.99 -1.82 0.72
N LEU A 144 4.16 -1.91 -0.60
CA LEU A 144 3.91 -0.78 -1.49
C LEU A 144 2.53 -0.94 -2.12
N TRP A 145 1.62 -0.06 -1.72
CA TRP A 145 0.26 -0.01 -2.24
C TRP A 145 0.16 1.03 -3.36
N THR A 146 -0.56 0.71 -4.42
CA THR A 146 -0.95 1.65 -5.47
C THR A 146 -2.47 1.75 -5.50
N LEU A 147 -2.98 2.98 -5.58
CA LEU A 147 -4.41 3.25 -5.62
C LEU A 147 -4.80 4.00 -6.90
N LYS A 148 -6.02 3.78 -7.34
CA LYS A 148 -6.64 4.46 -8.47
C LYS A 148 -8.13 4.61 -8.16
N ASP A 149 -8.66 5.82 -8.35
CA ASP A 149 -10.09 6.11 -8.21
C ASP A 149 -10.74 5.61 -6.89
N GLY A 150 -9.97 5.69 -5.79
CA GLY A 150 -10.43 5.26 -4.46
C GLY A 150 -10.40 3.74 -4.22
N LYS A 151 -9.84 2.96 -5.15
CA LYS A 151 -9.63 1.52 -5.05
C LYS A 151 -8.15 1.18 -5.03
N ILE A 152 -7.80 0.05 -4.45
CA ILE A 152 -6.44 -0.48 -4.45
C ILE A 152 -6.21 -1.23 -5.76
N SER A 153 -5.36 -0.70 -6.62
CA SER A 153 -5.08 -1.24 -7.94
C SER A 153 -3.77 -2.04 -8.02
N GLY A 154 -2.90 -1.90 -7.02
CA GLY A 154 -1.65 -2.67 -7.00
C GLY A 154 -1.09 -2.89 -5.60
N PHE A 155 -0.40 -4.01 -5.44
CA PHE A 155 0.31 -4.38 -4.23
C PHE A 155 1.65 -5.04 -4.56
N GLN A 156 2.70 -4.64 -3.84
CA GLN A 156 4.00 -5.33 -3.84
C GLN A 156 4.47 -5.53 -2.40
N GLN A 157 4.73 -6.77 -2.03
CA GLN A 157 5.37 -7.13 -0.77
C GLN A 157 6.89 -7.10 -0.89
N TYR A 158 7.53 -6.59 0.16
CA TYR A 158 8.94 -6.78 0.46
C TYR A 158 9.04 -7.31 1.89
N VAL A 159 9.59 -8.50 2.08
CA VAL A 159 9.67 -9.15 3.39
C VAL A 159 11.02 -9.86 3.55
N ASP A 160 11.43 -10.06 4.80
CA ASP A 160 12.53 -10.96 5.16
C ASP A 160 12.17 -12.43 4.85
N THR A 161 12.28 -12.79 3.56
CA THR A 161 11.90 -14.11 3.04
C THR A 161 12.74 -15.24 3.62
N LYS A 162 13.99 -14.97 4.02
CA LYS A 162 14.81 -15.93 4.74
C LYS A 162 14.16 -16.30 6.07
N LYS A 163 13.72 -15.32 6.85
CA LYS A 163 13.06 -15.58 8.13
C LYS A 163 11.74 -16.35 7.99
N LEU A 164 10.96 -16.07 6.93
CA LEU A 164 9.77 -16.87 6.61
C LEU A 164 10.14 -18.32 6.30
N ARG A 165 11.18 -18.54 5.49
CA ARG A 165 11.68 -19.87 5.13
C ARG A 165 12.17 -20.66 6.34
N ASP A 166 12.94 -20.03 7.23
CA ASP A 166 13.52 -20.68 8.42
C ASP A 166 12.42 -21.17 9.38
N ALA A 167 11.26 -20.48 9.42
CA ALA A 167 10.11 -20.88 10.22
C ALA A 167 9.25 -21.98 9.58
N THR A 168 9.23 -22.06 8.25
CA THR A 168 8.41 -23.04 7.50
C THR A 168 9.17 -24.31 7.12
N SER A 169 10.50 -24.28 7.18
CA SER A 169 11.38 -25.42 6.94
C SER A 169 11.64 -26.19 8.25
N ASN A 170 11.79 -27.52 8.16
CA ASN A 170 12.21 -28.35 9.30
C ASN A 170 13.71 -28.23 9.52
#